data_AF-A0A8S9Y0Y9-F1
#
_entry.id   AF-A0A8S9Y0Y9-F1
#
_cell.length_a   1.000
_cell.length_b   1.000
_cell.length_c   1.000
_cell.angle_alpha   90.00
_cell.angle_beta   90.00
_cell.angle_gamma   90.00
#
_symmetry.space_group_name_H-M   'P 1'
#
loop_
_entity.id
_entity.type
_entity.pdbx_description
1 polymer ?
#
loop_
_entity_poly.entity_id
_entity_poly.type
_entity_poly.pdbx_seq_one_letter_code
_entity_poly.pdbx_strand_id
1 'polypeptide(L)'
;MTFQVCAKHFKIVSLLAAAKSYDGELLELSNIQRTDMGVYYCIASNGIPPSVSKRMVVQVHFHPVVKVPNDLFGAPVGTDVSIQCNVETSPKALNSWFKETGEKLMDSSKYIMQEVPVNDYTLLLNLTIRNLEKRDFGSYVCQSSNALGKSEGFVRLQERHIVKTTMAPVHQIPDKGKKKVKDKIVVPTPPPPTKKKKKPKPENARAWE
;
A
#
# COMPACT_ATOMS: atom_id res chain seq x y z
N MET A 1 -24.34 4.01 -20.20
CA MET A 1 -25.20 4.81 -19.30
C MET A 1 -24.90 6.27 -19.60
N THR A 2 -25.80 6.97 -20.26
CA THR A 2 -25.62 8.38 -20.64
C THR A 2 -26.01 9.26 -19.46
N PHE A 3 -25.07 10.01 -18.90
CA PHE A 3 -25.36 10.98 -17.84
C PHE A 3 -25.69 12.31 -18.51
N GLN A 4 -26.96 12.71 -18.51
CA GLN A 4 -27.41 13.94 -19.15
C GLN A 4 -27.42 15.09 -18.16
N VAL A 5 -26.40 15.98 -18.20
CA VAL A 5 -26.39 17.14 -17.28
C VAL A 5 -25.84 18.43 -17.92
N CYS A 6 -26.73 19.43 -17.92
CA CYS A 6 -26.57 20.91 -17.92
C CYS A 6 -26.69 21.77 -19.21
N ALA A 7 -27.92 22.20 -19.56
CA ALA A 7 -28.33 23.11 -20.64
C ALA A 7 -27.44 24.32 -21.05
N LYS A 8 -27.41 24.63 -22.35
CA LYS A 8 -26.94 25.79 -23.15
C LYS A 8 -25.53 26.41 -23.01
N HIS A 9 -25.00 26.77 -21.84
CA HIS A 9 -23.71 27.50 -21.77
C HIS A 9 -22.94 27.21 -20.46
N PHE A 10 -22.34 26.03 -20.33
CA PHE A 10 -21.71 25.60 -19.07
C PHE A 10 -20.29 25.05 -19.25
N LYS A 11 -19.55 25.09 -18.14
CA LYS A 11 -18.28 24.39 -17.94
C LYS A 11 -18.43 23.31 -16.88
N ILE A 12 -17.96 22.10 -17.16
CA ILE A 12 -17.90 21.01 -16.18
C ILE A 12 -16.47 20.77 -15.73
N VAL A 13 -16.22 20.86 -14.42
CA VAL A 13 -14.88 20.70 -13.82
C VAL A 13 -14.82 19.43 -12.97
N SER A 14 -13.87 18.54 -13.27
CA SER A 14 -13.47 17.43 -12.39
C SER A 14 -12.33 17.87 -11.47
N LEU A 15 -12.40 17.55 -10.18
CA LEU A 15 -11.42 17.97 -9.17
C LEU A 15 -10.35 16.91 -8.84
N LEU A 16 -10.44 15.68 -9.37
CA LEU A 16 -9.60 14.55 -8.93
C LEU A 16 -8.42 14.22 -9.86
N ALA A 17 -8.43 14.76 -11.08
CA ALA A 17 -7.28 14.79 -11.97
C ALA A 17 -7.18 16.21 -12.54
N ALA A 18 -5.95 16.72 -12.76
CA ALA A 18 -5.63 18.05 -13.29
C ALA A 18 -6.86 18.73 -13.94
N ALA A 19 -7.44 19.72 -13.23
CA ALA A 19 -8.82 20.16 -13.40
C ALA A 19 -9.27 20.15 -14.87
N LYS A 20 -9.93 19.07 -15.29
CA LYS A 20 -10.41 18.94 -16.66
C LYS A 20 -11.69 19.73 -16.79
N SER A 21 -11.67 20.76 -17.63
CA SER A 21 -12.85 21.57 -17.96
C SER A 21 -13.42 21.15 -19.31
N TYR A 22 -14.72 20.95 -19.36
CA TYR A 22 -15.45 20.67 -20.59
C TYR A 22 -16.44 21.79 -20.86
N ASP A 23 -16.38 22.40 -22.03
CA ASP A 23 -17.34 23.41 -22.50
C ASP A 23 -18.50 22.73 -23.23
N GLY A 24 -19.73 22.98 -22.79
CA GLY A 24 -20.92 22.46 -23.44
C GLY A 24 -22.09 22.25 -22.50
N GLU A 25 -23.21 21.77 -23.06
CA GLU A 25 -24.43 21.54 -22.30
C GLU A 25 -24.55 20.14 -21.66
N LEU A 26 -23.65 19.27 -22.09
CA LEU A 26 -23.73 17.84 -21.83
C LEU A 26 -22.33 17.31 -21.75
N LEU A 27 -21.98 16.74 -20.60
CA LEU A 27 -20.79 15.91 -20.46
C LEU A 27 -21.19 14.44 -20.52
N GLU A 28 -20.88 13.80 -21.64
CA GLU A 28 -21.00 12.36 -21.77
C GLU A 28 -19.70 11.67 -21.34
N LEU A 29 -19.78 10.86 -20.29
CA LEU A 29 -18.67 10.03 -19.83
C LEU A 29 -18.84 8.61 -20.38
N SER A 30 -17.89 8.16 -21.19
CA SER A 30 -17.83 6.80 -21.73
C SER A 30 -16.65 6.04 -21.13
N ASN A 31 -16.80 4.71 -21.00
CA ASN A 31 -15.78 3.82 -20.43
C ASN A 31 -15.29 4.25 -19.03
N ILE A 32 -16.24 4.60 -18.16
CA ILE A 32 -15.98 5.18 -16.83
C ILE A 32 -15.17 4.22 -15.96
N GLN A 33 -14.08 4.74 -15.40
CA GLN A 33 -13.20 4.06 -14.46
C GLN A 33 -13.47 4.51 -13.02
N ARG A 34 -12.94 3.76 -12.04
CA ARG A 34 -13.02 4.13 -10.60
C ARG A 34 -12.41 5.51 -10.32
N THR A 35 -11.41 5.90 -11.10
CA THR A 35 -10.75 7.22 -11.02
C THR A 35 -11.63 8.38 -11.48
N ASP A 36 -12.72 8.10 -12.19
CA ASP A 36 -13.68 9.12 -12.63
C ASP A 36 -14.78 9.37 -11.59
N MET A 37 -14.86 8.55 -10.53
CA MET A 37 -15.73 8.82 -9.39
C MET A 37 -15.31 10.12 -8.73
N GLY A 38 -16.27 10.88 -8.22
CA GLY A 38 -16.01 12.07 -7.44
C GLY A 38 -16.97 13.20 -7.69
N VAL A 39 -16.53 14.41 -7.35
CA VAL A 39 -17.36 15.61 -7.39
C VAL A 39 -17.13 16.34 -8.71
N TYR A 40 -18.23 16.62 -9.38
CA TYR A 40 -18.29 17.43 -10.60
C TYR A 40 -19.08 18.70 -10.32
N TYR A 41 -18.64 19.81 -10.90
CA TYR A 41 -19.36 21.07 -10.86
C TYR A 41 -19.80 21.44 -12.26
N CYS A 42 -21.10 21.66 -12.43
CA CYS A 42 -21.66 22.29 -13.61
C CYS A 42 -21.79 23.80 -13.34
N ILE A 43 -21.05 24.64 -14.08
CA ILE A 43 -20.94 26.09 -13.85
C ILE A 43 -21.57 26.87 -15.01
N ALA A 44 -22.58 27.71 -14.74
CA ALA A 44 -23.15 28.66 -15.70
C ALA A 44 -22.55 30.03 -15.47
N SER A 45 -22.09 30.65 -16.56
CA SER A 45 -21.58 32.02 -16.53
C SER A 45 -22.03 32.77 -17.76
N ASN A 46 -22.49 34.00 -17.56
CA ASN A 46 -22.71 34.97 -18.63
C ASN A 46 -21.53 35.96 -18.76
N GLY A 47 -20.37 35.64 -18.17
CA GLY A 47 -19.19 36.51 -18.16
C GLY A 47 -19.19 37.59 -17.09
N ILE A 48 -20.27 37.74 -16.31
CA ILE A 48 -20.39 38.71 -15.21
C ILE A 48 -20.47 37.94 -13.88
N PRO A 49 -19.51 38.09 -12.96
CA PRO A 49 -19.56 37.42 -11.65
C PRO A 49 -20.74 37.90 -10.77
N PRO A 50 -21.28 37.03 -9.88
CA PRO A 50 -20.87 35.65 -9.65
C PRO A 50 -21.52 34.66 -10.63
N SER A 51 -20.76 33.63 -11.01
CA SER A 51 -21.31 32.50 -11.77
C SER A 51 -22.10 31.57 -10.85
N VAL A 52 -23.12 30.89 -11.39
CA VAL A 52 -23.91 29.90 -10.64
C VAL A 52 -23.36 28.50 -10.90
N SER A 53 -23.36 27.63 -9.89
CA SER A 53 -22.89 26.26 -10.07
C SER A 53 -23.74 25.24 -9.34
N LYS A 54 -23.80 24.03 -9.89
CA LYS A 54 -24.42 22.86 -9.28
C LYS A 54 -23.36 21.79 -9.00
N ARG A 55 -23.30 21.33 -7.75
CA ARG A 55 -22.48 20.20 -7.33
C ARG A 55 -23.18 18.89 -7.69
N MET A 56 -22.42 17.96 -8.24
CA MET A 56 -22.86 16.64 -8.66
C MET A 56 -21.86 15.60 -8.15
N VAL A 57 -22.32 14.40 -7.83
CA VAL A 57 -21.44 13.30 -7.39
C VAL A 57 -21.61 12.14 -8.36
N VAL A 58 -20.52 11.75 -9.00
CA VAL A 58 -20.46 10.56 -9.85
C VAL A 58 -19.92 9.40 -9.02
N GLN A 59 -20.68 8.32 -8.94
CA GLN A 59 -20.26 7.07 -8.29
C GLN A 59 -20.32 5.92 -9.29
N VAL A 60 -19.27 5.12 -9.33
CA VAL A 60 -19.13 3.91 -10.14
C VAL A 60 -19.26 2.72 -9.21
N HIS A 61 -20.28 1.88 -9.41
CA HIS A 61 -20.46 0.69 -8.59
C HIS A 61 -19.70 -0.51 -9.17
N PHE A 62 -19.05 -1.29 -8.31
CA PHE A 62 -18.29 -2.49 -8.63
C PHE A 62 -18.27 -3.45 -7.43
N HIS A 63 -18.08 -4.75 -7.69
CA HIS A 63 -17.91 -5.75 -6.63
C HIS A 63 -16.65 -5.45 -5.80
N PRO A 64 -16.56 -5.90 -4.54
CA PRO A 64 -15.39 -5.64 -3.71
C PRO A 64 -14.13 -6.26 -4.33
N VAL A 65 -13.00 -5.58 -4.18
CA VAL A 65 -11.67 -6.08 -4.55
C VAL A 65 -10.80 -6.03 -3.31
N VAL A 66 -10.41 -7.21 -2.82
CA VAL A 66 -9.51 -7.35 -1.67
C VAL A 66 -8.08 -7.51 -2.15
N LYS A 67 -7.16 -6.70 -1.61
CA LYS A 67 -5.72 -6.74 -1.87
C LYS A 67 -5.00 -6.95 -0.54
N VAL A 68 -4.15 -7.97 -0.47
CA VAL A 68 -3.36 -8.30 0.71
C VAL A 68 -1.92 -7.83 0.46
N PRO A 69 -1.41 -6.80 1.15
CA PRO A 69 -0.05 -6.30 0.91
C PRO A 69 1.04 -7.28 1.32
N ASN A 70 0.80 -8.03 2.40
CA ASN A 70 1.69 -9.09 2.90
C ASN A 70 0.84 -10.32 3.18
N ASP A 71 1.09 -11.41 2.47
CA ASP A 71 0.36 -12.67 2.59
C ASP A 71 0.99 -13.62 3.62
N LEU A 72 2.19 -13.32 4.11
CA LEU A 72 2.91 -14.10 5.12
C LEU A 72 3.42 -13.22 6.26
N PHE A 73 3.02 -13.54 7.48
CA PHE A 73 3.50 -12.93 8.71
C PHE A 73 4.20 -13.96 9.58
N GLY A 74 5.36 -13.60 10.11
CA GLY A 74 6.11 -14.43 11.06
C GLY A 74 6.26 -13.70 12.39
N ALA A 75 5.70 -14.25 13.47
CA ALA A 75 5.75 -13.65 14.79
C ALA A 75 6.02 -14.71 15.88
N PRO A 76 6.76 -14.36 16.95
CA PRO A 76 6.95 -15.26 18.09
C PRO A 76 5.69 -15.33 18.97
N VAL A 77 5.57 -16.45 19.69
CA VAL A 77 4.57 -16.62 20.75
C VAL A 77 4.70 -15.51 21.79
N GLY A 78 3.56 -15.01 22.28
CA GLY A 78 3.47 -13.97 23.30
C GLY A 78 3.54 -12.53 22.78
N THR A 79 3.61 -12.33 21.46
CA THR A 79 3.58 -10.99 20.85
C THR A 79 2.24 -10.68 20.22
N ASP A 80 2.03 -9.41 19.88
CA ASP A 80 0.86 -8.94 19.14
C ASP A 80 1.23 -8.83 17.65
N VAL A 81 0.32 -9.23 16.77
CA VAL A 81 0.49 -9.10 15.32
C VAL A 81 -0.70 -8.39 14.70
N SER A 82 -0.47 -7.52 13.73
CA SER A 82 -1.51 -6.84 12.98
C SER A 82 -1.48 -7.26 11.51
N ILE A 83 -2.58 -7.84 11.06
CA ILE A 83 -2.80 -8.30 9.69
C ILE A 83 -3.64 -7.26 8.96
N GLN A 84 -3.27 -6.95 7.72
CA GLN A 84 -3.87 -5.85 6.95
C GLN A 84 -4.42 -6.32 5.59
N CYS A 85 -5.61 -5.85 5.23
CA CYS A 85 -6.19 -6.00 3.90
C CYS A 85 -6.69 -4.66 3.37
N ASN A 86 -6.34 -4.31 2.13
CA ASN A 86 -6.91 -3.17 1.42
C ASN A 86 -8.15 -3.63 0.65
N VAL A 87 -9.26 -2.94 0.83
CA VAL A 87 -10.54 -3.25 0.18
C VAL A 87 -11.01 -2.07 -0.62
N GLU A 88 -11.12 -2.24 -1.94
CA GLU A 88 -11.79 -1.27 -2.82
C GLU A 88 -13.22 -1.75 -3.07
N THR A 89 -14.23 -0.92 -2.80
CA THR A 89 -15.63 -1.30 -2.95
C THR A 89 -16.55 -0.11 -3.19
N SER A 90 -17.54 -0.28 -4.06
CA SER A 90 -18.66 0.65 -4.19
C SER A 90 -19.92 -0.10 -4.68
N PRO A 91 -21.07 -0.06 -3.97
CA PRO A 91 -21.32 0.63 -2.71
C PRO A 91 -20.49 0.07 -1.53
N LYS A 92 -20.60 0.71 -0.36
CA LYS A 92 -19.91 0.27 0.86
C LYS A 92 -20.23 -1.21 1.14
N ALA A 93 -19.18 -2.00 1.35
CA ALA A 93 -19.28 -3.43 1.64
C ALA A 93 -19.42 -3.70 3.14
N LEU A 94 -19.91 -4.89 3.47
CA LEU A 94 -19.77 -5.53 4.77
C LEU A 94 -18.46 -6.32 4.79
N ASN A 95 -17.59 -6.01 5.76
CA ASN A 95 -16.33 -6.71 5.93
C ASN A 95 -16.39 -7.68 7.11
N SER A 96 -15.66 -8.79 7.03
CA SER A 96 -15.59 -9.80 8.09
C SER A 96 -14.27 -10.55 8.02
N TRP A 97 -13.80 -10.98 9.19
CA TRP A 97 -12.60 -11.80 9.32
C TRP A 97 -12.98 -13.24 9.67
N PHE A 98 -12.28 -14.18 9.09
CA PHE A 98 -12.46 -15.61 9.33
C PHE A 98 -11.10 -16.29 9.54
N LYS A 99 -11.11 -17.43 10.24
CA LYS A 99 -10.05 -18.42 10.06
C LYS A 99 -10.33 -19.24 8.80
N GLU A 100 -9.29 -19.86 8.24
CA GLU A 100 -9.41 -20.77 7.09
C GLU A 100 -10.36 -21.96 7.37
N THR A 101 -10.57 -22.30 8.64
CA THR A 101 -11.56 -23.30 9.08
C THR A 101 -13.01 -22.88 8.83
N GLY A 102 -13.26 -21.62 8.45
CA GLY A 102 -14.60 -21.05 8.29
C GLY A 102 -15.16 -20.39 9.56
N GLU A 103 -14.42 -20.43 10.68
CA GLU A 103 -14.80 -19.75 11.92
C GLU A 103 -14.77 -18.22 11.72
N LYS A 104 -15.92 -17.56 11.94
CA LYS A 104 -16.00 -16.11 11.92
C LYS A 104 -15.39 -15.52 13.18
N LEU A 105 -14.46 -14.60 13.02
CA LEU A 105 -13.84 -13.88 14.12
C LEU A 105 -14.73 -12.69 14.53
N MET A 106 -14.81 -12.45 15.84
CA MET A 106 -15.55 -11.35 16.44
C MET A 106 -14.64 -10.49 17.30
N ASP A 107 -14.96 -9.19 17.37
CA ASP A 107 -14.18 -8.23 18.14
C ASP A 107 -14.18 -8.62 19.63
N SER A 108 -13.01 -8.62 20.24
CA SER A 108 -12.79 -9.19 21.57
C SER A 108 -11.48 -8.70 22.18
N SER A 109 -11.17 -9.16 23.40
CA SER A 109 -9.85 -8.91 23.97
C SER A 109 -8.73 -9.62 23.19
N LYS A 110 -9.02 -10.69 22.45
CA LYS A 110 -8.03 -11.42 21.64
C LYS A 110 -7.85 -10.79 20.26
N TYR A 111 -8.95 -10.42 19.62
CA TYR A 111 -9.00 -9.90 18.26
C TYR A 111 -9.54 -8.48 18.27
N ILE A 112 -8.72 -7.51 17.85
CA ILE A 112 -9.15 -6.12 17.68
C ILE A 112 -9.29 -5.85 16.18
N MET A 113 -10.49 -5.49 15.75
CA MET A 113 -10.78 -5.19 14.35
C MET A 113 -11.00 -3.71 14.12
N GLN A 114 -10.39 -3.16 13.06
CA GLN A 114 -10.52 -1.75 12.70
C GLN A 114 -10.70 -1.59 11.19
N GLU A 115 -11.57 -0.67 10.79
CA GLU A 115 -11.74 -0.24 9.40
C GLU A 115 -11.32 1.22 9.28
N VAL A 116 -10.29 1.50 8.49
CA VAL A 116 -9.76 2.85 8.29
C VAL A 116 -10.02 3.29 6.84
N PRO A 117 -10.81 4.34 6.61
CA PRO A 117 -11.02 4.86 5.25
C PRO A 117 -9.74 5.51 4.72
N VAL A 118 -9.32 5.08 3.53
CA VAL A 118 -8.17 5.66 2.79
C VAL A 118 -8.65 6.70 1.79
N ASN A 119 -9.78 6.44 1.12
CA ASN A 119 -10.50 7.37 0.24
C ASN A 119 -11.99 6.96 0.15
N ASP A 120 -12.76 7.62 -0.70
CA ASP A 120 -14.22 7.42 -0.83
C ASP A 120 -14.67 5.97 -1.14
N TYR A 121 -13.80 5.15 -1.73
CA TYR A 121 -14.11 3.77 -2.12
C TYR A 121 -13.08 2.75 -1.63
N THR A 122 -12.10 3.16 -0.81
CA THR A 122 -11.01 2.29 -0.32
C THR A 122 -10.95 2.29 1.20
N LEU A 123 -10.96 1.09 1.79
CA LEU A 123 -10.83 0.84 3.23
C LEU A 123 -9.58 0.00 3.50
N LEU A 124 -8.84 0.34 4.54
CA LEU A 124 -7.83 -0.53 5.15
C LEU A 124 -8.47 -1.28 6.32
N LEU A 125 -8.53 -2.60 6.23
CA LEU A 125 -8.99 -3.48 7.30
C LEU A 125 -7.78 -3.96 8.10
N ASN A 126 -7.80 -3.74 9.41
CA ASN A 126 -6.78 -4.23 10.32
C ASN A 126 -7.38 -5.25 11.30
N LEU A 127 -6.73 -6.40 11.42
CA LEU A 127 -6.98 -7.39 12.45
C LEU A 127 -5.74 -7.50 13.34
N THR A 128 -5.85 -7.07 14.59
CA THR A 128 -4.78 -7.23 15.58
C THR A 128 -5.09 -8.44 16.47
N ILE A 129 -4.19 -9.42 16.47
CA ILE A 129 -4.26 -10.61 17.30
C ILE A 129 -3.30 -10.41 18.46
N ARG A 130 -3.82 -10.31 19.69
CA ARG A 130 -3.02 -10.04 20.88
C ARG A 130 -2.49 -11.32 21.52
N ASN A 131 -1.31 -11.25 22.13
CA ASN A 131 -0.68 -12.32 22.90
C ASN A 131 -0.75 -13.67 22.17
N LEU A 132 -0.01 -13.79 21.05
CA LEU A 132 -0.06 -14.97 20.18
C LEU A 132 0.22 -16.27 20.93
N GLU A 133 -0.64 -17.25 20.68
CA GLU A 133 -0.51 -18.62 21.17
C GLU A 133 -0.35 -19.58 19.99
N LYS A 134 0.11 -20.81 20.26
CA LYS A 134 0.32 -21.82 19.21
C LYS A 134 -0.93 -22.10 18.36
N ARG A 135 -2.13 -21.95 18.95
CA ARG A 135 -3.43 -22.15 18.29
C ARG A 135 -3.87 -21.00 17.37
N ASP A 136 -3.17 -19.86 17.42
CA ASP A 136 -3.46 -18.71 16.58
C ASP A 136 -2.70 -18.76 15.26
N PHE A 137 -1.63 -19.56 15.17
CA PHE A 137 -0.97 -19.77 13.89
C PHE A 137 -1.87 -20.54 12.92
N GLY A 138 -1.83 -20.16 11.65
CA GLY A 138 -2.74 -20.64 10.64
C GLY A 138 -3.03 -19.57 9.59
N SER A 139 -4.03 -19.81 8.75
CA SER A 139 -4.43 -18.84 7.74
C SER A 139 -5.72 -18.12 8.16
N TYR A 140 -5.75 -16.83 7.87
CA TYR A 140 -6.82 -15.88 8.12
C TYR A 140 -7.36 -15.38 6.80
N VAL A 141 -8.67 -15.13 6.74
CA VAL A 141 -9.38 -14.67 5.55
C VAL A 141 -10.06 -13.35 5.86
N CYS A 142 -9.72 -12.30 5.12
CA CYS A 142 -10.48 -11.05 5.10
C CYS A 142 -11.47 -11.12 3.95
N GLN A 143 -12.75 -11.03 4.30
CA GLN A 143 -13.85 -11.16 3.35
C GLN A 143 -14.61 -9.85 3.28
N SER A 144 -14.95 -9.43 2.06
CA SER A 144 -15.75 -8.24 1.81
C SER A 144 -16.88 -8.55 0.85
N SER A 145 -18.09 -8.08 1.15
CA SER A 145 -19.31 -8.36 0.37
C SER A 145 -20.16 -7.11 0.20
N ASN A 146 -20.60 -6.83 -1.03
CA ASN A 146 -21.56 -5.79 -1.34
C ASN A 146 -22.68 -6.32 -2.26
N ALA A 147 -23.61 -5.45 -2.68
CA ALA A 147 -24.74 -5.84 -3.51
C ALA A 147 -24.36 -6.43 -4.89
N LEU A 148 -23.11 -6.25 -5.35
CA LEU A 148 -22.61 -6.72 -6.65
C LEU A 148 -21.74 -7.97 -6.53
N GLY A 149 -21.38 -8.40 -5.32
CA GLY A 149 -20.61 -9.63 -5.14
C GLY A 149 -19.74 -9.63 -3.90
N LYS A 150 -18.83 -10.60 -3.87
CA LYS A 150 -18.00 -10.94 -2.72
C LYS A 150 -16.56 -11.17 -3.17
N SER A 151 -15.60 -10.80 -2.32
CA SER A 151 -14.17 -11.04 -2.53
C SER A 151 -13.48 -11.38 -1.21
N GLU A 152 -12.40 -12.15 -1.30
CA GLU A 152 -11.65 -12.69 -0.16
C GLU A 152 -10.15 -12.50 -0.38
N GLY A 153 -9.43 -12.22 0.70
CA GLY A 153 -7.97 -12.20 0.76
C GLY A 153 -7.47 -13.15 1.85
N PHE A 154 -6.37 -13.84 1.57
CA PHE A 154 -5.80 -14.86 2.45
C PHE A 154 -4.47 -14.38 3.01
N VAL A 155 -4.25 -14.62 4.31
CA VAL A 155 -3.02 -14.28 5.02
C VAL A 155 -2.59 -15.45 5.87
N ARG A 156 -1.33 -15.85 5.80
CA ARG A 156 -0.75 -16.93 6.59
C ARG A 156 0.09 -16.35 7.74
N LEU A 157 -0.20 -16.79 8.95
CA LEU A 157 0.54 -16.45 10.16
C LEU A 157 1.34 -17.66 10.65
N GLN A 158 2.66 -17.51 10.79
CA GLN A 158 3.59 -18.57 11.19
C GLN A 158 4.38 -18.20 12.44
N GLU A 159 4.74 -19.23 13.22
CA GLU A 159 5.59 -19.07 14.39
C GLU A 159 7.01 -18.72 13.94
N ARG A 160 7.54 -17.62 14.46
CA ARG A 160 8.94 -17.24 14.27
C ARG A 160 9.69 -17.43 15.59
N HIS A 161 10.60 -18.39 15.62
CA HIS A 161 11.47 -18.58 16.78
C HIS A 161 12.55 -17.49 16.85
N ILE A 162 12.58 -16.76 17.97
CA ILE A 162 13.69 -15.86 18.30
C ILE A 162 14.71 -16.68 19.07
N VAL A 163 15.87 -16.94 18.46
CA VAL A 163 17.01 -17.55 19.17
C VAL A 163 17.53 -16.51 20.15
N LYS A 164 17.21 -16.67 21.44
CA LYS A 164 17.86 -15.91 22.50
C LYS A 164 19.31 -16.38 22.56
N THR A 165 20.24 -15.59 22.02
CA THR A 165 21.67 -15.84 22.21
C THR A 165 21.99 -15.58 23.67
N THR A 166 21.96 -16.63 24.49
CA THR A 166 22.49 -16.59 25.85
C THR A 166 23.99 -16.37 25.73
N MET A 167 24.48 -15.17 26.01
CA MET A 167 25.92 -14.95 26.17
C MET A 167 26.39 -15.82 27.34
N ALA A 168 27.17 -16.86 27.04
CA ALA A 168 27.81 -17.67 28.07
C ALA A 168 28.73 -16.78 28.92
N PRO A 169 28.83 -16.99 30.25
CA PRO A 169 29.77 -16.24 31.08
C PRO A 169 31.19 -16.49 30.58
N VAL A 170 31.91 -15.42 30.25
CA VAL A 170 33.34 -15.48 29.94
C VAL A 170 34.06 -16.00 31.20
N HIS A 171 34.53 -17.25 31.15
CA HIS A 171 35.38 -17.79 32.19
C HIS A 171 36.72 -17.05 32.14
N GLN A 172 37.00 -16.20 33.14
CA GLN A 172 38.27 -15.50 33.25
C GLN A 172 39.39 -16.52 33.53
N ILE A 173 40.25 -16.75 32.55
CA ILE A 173 41.47 -17.53 32.73
C ILE A 173 42.46 -16.65 33.52
N PRO A 174 43.08 -17.13 34.62
CA PRO A 174 44.07 -16.35 35.36
C PRO A 174 45.29 -16.06 34.48
N ASP A 175 45.62 -14.78 34.35
CA ASP A 175 46.79 -14.28 33.62
C ASP A 175 48.09 -14.81 34.27
N LYS A 176 48.68 -15.85 33.69
CA LYS A 176 50.07 -16.22 33.96
C LYS A 176 50.96 -15.50 32.95
N GLY A 177 51.60 -14.44 33.45
CA GLY A 177 52.42 -13.50 32.71
C GLY A 177 53.34 -14.11 31.65
N LYS A 178 53.21 -13.60 30.43
CA LYS A 178 54.07 -13.93 29.30
C LYS A 178 55.13 -12.84 29.09
N LYS A 179 56.39 -13.30 29.00
CA LYS A 179 57.61 -12.52 28.79
C LYS A 179 57.53 -11.64 27.54
N LYS A 180 58.06 -10.41 27.65
CA LYS A 180 58.23 -9.44 26.55
C LYS A 180 59.07 -10.03 25.41
N VAL A 181 58.47 -10.15 24.23
CA VAL A 181 59.18 -10.24 22.95
C VAL A 181 58.98 -8.91 22.23
N LYS A 182 60.09 -8.28 21.80
CA LYS A 182 60.11 -7.02 21.06
C LYS A 182 59.97 -7.33 19.57
N ASP A 183 58.82 -7.01 18.97
CA ASP A 183 58.66 -7.04 17.52
C ASP A 183 58.80 -5.65 16.91
N LYS A 184 59.61 -5.58 15.84
CA LYS A 184 59.88 -4.38 15.03
C LYS A 184 58.65 -4.04 14.19
N ILE A 185 58.30 -2.76 14.18
CA ILE A 185 57.19 -2.20 13.37
C ILE A 185 57.62 -2.15 11.90
N VAL A 186 56.92 -2.89 11.03
CA VAL A 186 56.97 -2.72 9.57
C VAL A 186 55.66 -2.05 9.15
N VAL A 187 55.77 -0.82 8.64
CA VAL A 187 54.64 -0.03 8.13
C VAL A 187 54.33 -0.45 6.69
N PRO A 188 53.08 -0.82 6.33
CA PRO A 188 52.72 -1.04 4.94
C PRO A 188 52.46 0.30 4.22
N THR A 189 53.13 0.52 3.09
CA THR A 189 52.87 1.63 2.16
C THR A 189 51.53 1.48 1.41
N PRO A 190 50.85 2.59 1.07
CA PRO A 190 49.56 2.57 0.36
C PRO A 190 49.70 2.21 -1.13
N PRO A 191 48.65 1.61 -1.75
CA PRO A 191 48.66 1.21 -3.16
C PRO A 191 48.47 2.40 -4.13
N PRO A 192 48.94 2.30 -5.39
CA PRO A 192 48.88 3.37 -6.37
C PRO A 192 47.48 3.53 -7.03
N PRO A 193 47.13 4.73 -7.52
CA PRO A 193 45.83 5.01 -8.11
C PRO A 193 45.68 4.45 -9.54
N THR A 194 44.51 3.87 -9.82
CA THR A 194 44.14 3.29 -11.11
C THR A 194 43.86 4.37 -12.17
N LYS A 195 44.47 4.22 -13.36
CA LYS A 195 44.27 5.12 -14.52
C LYS A 195 42.90 4.87 -15.18
N LYS A 196 42.07 5.91 -15.30
CA LYS A 196 40.81 5.91 -16.06
C LYS A 196 41.07 5.74 -17.56
N LYS A 197 40.47 4.73 -18.19
CA LYS A 197 40.46 4.55 -19.66
C LYS A 197 39.60 5.64 -20.31
N LYS A 198 40.21 6.45 -21.20
CA LYS A 198 39.51 7.41 -22.08
C LYS A 198 38.69 6.64 -23.13
N LYS A 199 37.42 7.02 -23.31
CA LYS A 199 36.59 6.58 -24.45
C LYS A 199 37.20 7.11 -25.77
N PRO A 200 37.26 6.30 -26.84
CA PRO A 200 37.70 6.79 -28.15
C PRO A 200 36.63 7.69 -28.78
N LYS A 201 37.12 8.71 -29.49
CA LYS A 201 36.37 9.77 -30.19
C LYS A 201 35.85 9.21 -31.53
N PRO A 202 34.62 9.51 -31.97
CA PRO A 202 34.19 9.15 -33.32
C PRO A 202 34.77 10.17 -34.31
N GLU A 203 35.49 9.66 -35.30
CA GLU A 203 35.94 10.41 -36.46
C GLU A 203 35.67 9.55 -37.68
N ASN A 204 34.67 9.95 -38.46
CA ASN A 204 34.68 9.93 -39.93
C ASN A 204 33.31 10.38 -40.44
N ALA A 205 33.22 11.67 -40.74
CA ALA A 205 32.34 12.16 -41.78
C ALA A 205 32.97 11.80 -43.13
N ARG A 206 32.22 11.07 -43.97
CA ARG A 206 32.39 11.09 -45.43
C ARG A 206 31.09 11.58 -46.02
N ALA A 207 31.13 12.79 -46.54
CA ALA A 207 30.29 13.21 -47.65
C ALA A 207 30.89 12.62 -48.93
N TRP A 208 30.07 12.08 -49.85
CA TRP A 208 30.08 12.33 -51.29
C TRP A 208 28.72 11.87 -51.86
N GLU A 209 28.11 12.79 -52.61
CA GLU A 209 27.19 12.62 -53.75
C GLU A 209 25.76 12.07 -53.53
#